data_AF-D2H1P8-F1
#
_entry.id   AF-D2H1P8-F1
#
_cell.length_a   1.000
_cell.length_b   1.000
_cell.length_c   1.000
_cell.angle_alpha   90.00
_cell.angle_beta   90.00
_cell.angle_gamma   90.00
#
_symmetry.space_group_name_H-M   'P 1'
#
loop_
_entity.id
_entity.type
_entity.pdbx_description
1 polymer ?
#
loop_
_entity_poly.entity_id
_entity_poly.type
_entity_poly.pdbx_seq_one_letter_code
_entity_poly.pdbx_strand_id
1 'polypeptide(L)'
;GQTEHTNLKQIKIASNRRKTWHPLSESSREHLQTMMDSIIIAILSNNIRENERVQYHLNYLKKRLLQLCETLKVPPKKLKDLTNVSSLLKMEKAQHRDNEEGLALLQEEIDKIVETLESMTGNIQSLRNKVQVLTSEVEAEEEKVKQMFQIDSSGVLCLPELSQKSLKAPTLQKEILTLIPNHNALLKDLHVLHNSSQMKNMLTFIEEAYKRLDTS
;
A
#
# COMPACT_ATOMS: atom_id res chain seq x y z
N GLY A 1 -4.93 70.21 13.07
CA GLY A 1 -5.43 68.82 13.14
C GLY A 1 -6.09 68.64 14.48
N GLN A 2 -7.41 68.51 14.48
CA GLN A 2 -8.24 68.44 15.68
C GLN A 2 -8.30 66.97 16.10
N THR A 3 -7.72 66.62 17.25
CA THR A 3 -7.71 65.25 17.77
C THR A 3 -9.10 64.90 18.28
N GLU A 4 -9.75 63.94 17.62
CA GLU A 4 -11.03 63.38 18.06
C GLU A 4 -10.87 62.72 19.43
N HIS A 5 -11.49 63.31 20.45
CA HIS A 5 -11.62 62.68 21.75
C HIS A 5 -12.61 61.52 21.62
N THR A 6 -12.09 60.29 21.56
CA THR A 6 -12.87 59.07 21.71
C THR A 6 -13.61 59.12 23.05
N ASN A 7 -14.91 59.39 22.99
CA ASN A 7 -15.79 59.40 24.15
C ASN A 7 -15.94 57.96 24.66
N LEU A 8 -15.08 57.57 25.61
CA LEU A 8 -15.22 56.32 26.34
C LEU A 8 -16.54 56.38 27.11
N LYS A 9 -17.51 55.54 26.73
CA LYS A 9 -18.79 55.37 27.44
C LYS A 9 -18.48 55.00 28.90
N GLN A 10 -18.58 55.98 29.80
CA GLN A 10 -18.45 55.72 31.23
C GLN A 10 -19.67 54.94 31.71
N ILE A 11 -19.48 53.65 31.99
CA ILE A 11 -20.51 52.81 32.61
C ILE A 11 -20.66 53.30 34.05
N LYS A 12 -21.66 54.15 34.30
CA LYS A 12 -21.99 54.65 35.63
C LYS A 12 -22.63 53.53 36.45
N ILE A 13 -21.81 52.77 37.16
CA ILE A 13 -22.29 51.74 38.08
C ILE A 13 -22.97 52.42 39.27
N ALA A 14 -24.25 52.09 39.46
CA ALA A 14 -25.06 52.59 40.57
C ALA A 14 -24.37 52.34 41.93
N SER A 15 -24.39 53.33 42.81
CA SER A 15 -23.64 53.33 44.08
C SER A 15 -24.04 52.18 45.01
N ASN A 16 -25.28 51.69 44.90
CA ASN A 16 -25.79 50.52 45.63
C ASN A 16 -25.03 49.22 45.31
N ARG A 17 -24.59 49.02 44.06
CA ARG A 17 -23.82 47.83 43.64
C ARG A 17 -22.37 47.86 44.09
N ARG A 18 -21.83 49.03 44.44
CA ARG A 18 -20.46 49.20 44.97
C ARG A 18 -20.35 48.88 46.47
N LYS A 19 -21.48 48.70 47.17
CA LYS A 19 -21.49 48.34 48.60
C LYS A 19 -20.99 46.92 48.85
N THR A 20 -21.15 46.01 47.88
CA THR A 20 -20.70 44.61 47.96
C THR A 20 -19.28 44.41 47.43
N TRP A 21 -18.58 45.48 47.06
CA TRP A 21 -17.22 45.40 46.54
C TRP A 21 -16.23 45.34 47.71
N HIS A 22 -15.24 44.47 47.58
CA HIS A 22 -14.21 44.26 48.58
C HIS A 22 -12.90 44.88 48.11
N PRO A 23 -12.01 45.28 49.03
CA PRO A 23 -10.64 45.61 48.66
C PRO A 23 -9.98 44.46 47.89
N LEU A 24 -9.05 44.80 47.02
CA LEU A 24 -8.28 43.82 46.26
C LEU A 24 -7.56 42.84 47.21
N SER A 25 -7.64 41.54 46.94
CA SER A 25 -7.04 40.53 47.82
C SER A 25 -5.52 40.64 47.83
N GLU A 26 -4.90 40.32 48.97
CA GLU A 26 -3.45 40.34 49.14
C GLU A 26 -2.70 39.51 48.08
N SER A 27 -3.15 38.28 47.84
CA SER A 27 -2.58 37.41 46.80
C SER A 27 -2.58 38.02 45.40
N SER A 28 -3.63 38.78 45.06
CA SER A 28 -3.70 39.45 43.75
C SER A 28 -2.83 40.70 43.68
N ARG A 29 -2.63 41.40 44.81
CA ARG A 29 -1.67 42.52 44.92
C ARG A 29 -0.24 42.02 44.77
N GLU A 30 0.11 40.93 45.45
CA GLU A 30 1.42 40.28 45.32
C GLU A 30 1.67 39.82 43.89
N HIS A 31 0.68 39.20 43.25
CA HIS A 31 0.81 38.79 41.85
C HIS A 31 1.04 39.99 40.90
N LEU A 32 0.27 41.07 41.06
CA LEU A 32 0.46 42.29 40.27
C LEU A 32 1.85 42.91 40.52
N GLN A 33 2.31 42.91 41.77
CA GLN A 33 3.65 43.38 42.13
C GLN A 33 4.73 42.56 41.44
N THR A 34 4.66 41.22 41.51
CA THR A 34 5.59 40.31 40.84
C THR A 34 5.59 40.50 39.33
N MET A 35 4.41 40.67 38.71
CA MET A 35 4.31 40.94 37.28
C MET A 35 4.98 42.27 36.89
N MET A 36 4.74 43.33 37.67
CA MET A 36 5.41 44.62 37.46
C MET A 36 6.92 44.49 37.63
N ASP A 37 7.40 43.76 38.63
CA ASP A 37 8.82 43.50 38.82
C ASP A 37 9.44 42.77 37.63
N SER A 38 8.80 41.73 37.12
CA SER A 38 9.24 41.01 35.93
C SER A 38 9.30 41.90 34.69
N ILE A 39 8.29 42.76 34.48
CA ILE A 39 8.26 43.70 33.34
C ILE A 39 9.37 44.74 33.48
N ILE A 40 9.57 45.29 34.68
CA ILE A 40 10.67 46.23 34.96
C ILE A 40 11.99 45.56 34.62
N ILE A 41 12.26 44.36 35.15
CA ILE A 41 13.49 43.61 34.85
C ILE A 41 13.67 43.41 33.35
N ALA A 42 12.62 43.01 32.61
CA ALA A 42 12.69 42.82 31.16
C ALA A 42 13.04 44.12 30.41
N ILE A 43 12.44 45.25 30.81
CA ILE A 43 12.72 46.56 30.19
C ILE A 43 14.16 47.01 30.49
N LEU A 44 14.61 46.87 31.73
CA LEU A 44 15.96 47.23 32.15
C LEU A 44 17.03 46.32 31.52
N SER A 45 16.68 45.08 31.18
CA SER A 45 17.58 44.14 30.49
C SER A 45 17.75 44.47 29.01
N ASN A 46 16.71 45.04 28.37
CA ASN A 46 16.74 45.41 26.96
C ASN A 46 17.35 46.79 26.70
N ASN A 47 17.51 47.66 27.71
CA ASN A 47 18.01 49.01 27.53
C ASN A 47 19.42 49.19 28.14
N ILE A 48 20.43 49.29 27.28
CA ILE A 48 21.86 49.34 27.67
C ILE A 48 22.28 50.74 28.15
N ARG A 49 21.55 51.81 27.81
CA ARG A 49 21.89 53.20 28.18
C ARG A 49 20.83 53.82 29.10
N GLU A 50 21.29 54.50 30.16
CA GLU A 50 20.46 55.22 31.14
C GLU A 50 19.53 54.35 32.01
N ASN A 51 19.98 53.14 32.34
CA ASN A 51 19.19 52.15 33.11
C ASN A 51 18.74 52.69 34.48
N GLU A 52 19.56 53.49 35.15
CA GLU A 52 19.27 54.03 36.49
C GLU A 52 18.08 55.00 36.53
N ARG A 53 17.99 55.91 35.55
CA ARG A 53 16.87 56.87 35.47
C ARG A 53 15.58 56.16 35.10
N VAL A 54 15.64 55.24 34.15
CA VAL A 54 14.50 54.40 33.75
C VAL A 54 14.03 53.55 34.93
N GLN A 55 14.94 52.91 35.65
CA GLN A 55 14.65 52.14 36.87
C GLN A 55 13.98 53.00 37.94
N TYR A 56 14.47 54.22 38.18
CA TYR A 56 13.88 55.13 39.16
C TYR A 56 12.43 55.47 38.80
N HIS A 57 12.18 55.86 37.55
CA HIS A 57 10.83 56.21 37.09
C HIS A 57 9.88 55.02 37.11
N LEU A 58 10.34 53.84 36.67
CA LEU A 58 9.54 52.62 36.71
C LEU A 58 9.19 52.19 38.13
N ASN A 59 10.14 52.25 39.07
CA ASN A 59 9.88 51.95 40.47
C ASN A 59 8.95 52.97 41.14
N TYR A 60 9.05 54.24 40.77
CA TYR A 60 8.11 55.26 41.23
C TYR A 60 6.69 54.99 40.74
N LEU A 61 6.52 54.67 39.44
CA LEU A 61 5.24 54.29 38.86
C LEU A 61 4.67 53.03 39.51
N LYS A 62 5.50 52.01 39.74
CA LYS A 62 5.13 50.79 40.47
C LYS A 62 4.56 51.13 41.85
N LYS A 63 5.28 51.92 42.67
CA LYS A 63 4.83 52.31 44.01
C LYS A 63 3.49 53.06 43.97
N ARG A 64 3.36 54.03 43.06
CA ARG A 64 2.12 54.81 42.91
C ARG A 64 0.94 53.92 42.52
N LEU A 65 1.15 52.97 41.61
CA LEU A 65 0.10 52.06 41.16
C LEU A 65 -0.31 51.08 42.26
N LEU A 66 0.66 50.53 43.01
CA LEU A 66 0.38 49.65 44.15
C LEU A 66 -0.46 50.37 45.22
N GLN A 67 -0.14 51.62 45.52
CA GLN A 67 -0.93 52.44 46.46
C GLN A 67 -2.37 52.65 45.99
N LEU A 68 -2.59 52.85 44.68
CA LEU A 68 -3.95 52.91 44.12
C LEU A 68 -4.67 51.56 44.25
N CYS A 69 -3.96 50.45 44.05
CA CYS A 69 -4.51 49.10 44.20
C CYS A 69 -4.94 48.76 45.64
N GLU A 70 -4.35 49.38 46.67
CA GLU A 70 -4.77 49.20 48.08
C GLU A 70 -6.17 49.79 48.35
N THR A 71 -6.48 50.91 47.72
CA THR A 71 -7.78 51.60 47.87
C THR A 71 -8.81 51.14 46.84
N LEU A 72 -8.38 50.37 45.84
CA LEU A 72 -9.23 49.88 44.77
C LEU A 72 -10.20 48.81 45.29
N LYS A 73 -11.49 49.15 45.26
CA LYS A 73 -12.57 48.20 45.51
C LYS A 73 -12.88 47.45 44.23
N VAL A 74 -12.95 46.13 44.31
CA VAL A 74 -13.25 45.25 43.19
C VAL A 74 -14.54 44.47 43.42
N PRO A 75 -15.31 44.18 42.37
CA PRO A 75 -16.47 43.30 42.45
C PRO A 75 -16.07 41.91 43.01
N PRO A 76 -16.93 41.27 43.82
CA PRO A 76 -16.68 39.93 44.32
C PRO A 76 -16.63 38.94 43.14
N LYS A 77 -15.56 38.14 43.08
CA LYS A 77 -15.38 37.10 42.05
C LYS A 77 -16.44 36.02 42.25
N LYS A 78 -17.21 35.69 41.21
CA LYS A 78 -18.03 34.47 41.16
C LYS A 78 -17.10 33.27 40.93
N LEU A 79 -16.49 32.77 42.01
CA LEU A 79 -15.48 31.69 41.95
C LEU A 79 -16.03 30.31 41.56
N LYS A 80 -17.36 30.14 41.51
CA LYS A 80 -17.99 28.86 41.14
C LYS A 80 -17.53 28.37 39.76
N ASP A 81 -17.36 29.29 38.81
CA ASP A 81 -16.92 28.97 37.44
C ASP A 81 -15.46 28.51 37.39
N LEU A 82 -14.61 28.91 38.35
CA LEU A 82 -13.20 28.50 38.40
C LEU A 82 -13.02 27.04 38.83
N THR A 83 -13.91 26.54 39.68
CA THR A 83 -13.92 25.13 40.12
C THR A 83 -14.07 24.18 38.93
N ASN A 84 -14.92 24.55 37.96
CA ASN A 84 -15.13 23.80 36.73
C ASN A 84 -13.86 23.77 35.86
N VAL A 85 -13.05 24.84 35.88
CA VAL A 85 -11.78 24.90 35.16
C VAL A 85 -10.76 23.93 35.77
N SER A 86 -10.72 23.79 37.10
CA SER A 86 -9.81 22.82 37.74
C SER A 86 -10.20 21.37 37.45
N SER A 87 -11.49 21.05 37.41
CA SER A 87 -11.94 19.69 37.05
C SER A 87 -11.69 19.39 35.58
N LEU A 88 -11.94 20.37 34.70
CA LEU A 88 -11.63 20.28 33.27
C LEU A 88 -10.13 20.01 33.04
N LEU A 89 -9.25 20.76 33.72
CA LEU A 89 -7.80 20.56 33.61
C LEU A 89 -7.35 19.16 34.06
N LYS A 90 -7.96 18.60 35.11
CA LYS A 90 -7.63 17.24 35.57
C LYS A 90 -8.09 16.17 34.57
N MET A 91 -9.27 16.35 33.99
CA MET A 91 -9.80 15.47 32.96
C MET A 91 -8.93 15.51 31.70
N GLU A 92 -8.59 16.71 31.23
CA GLU A 92 -7.71 16.91 30.07
C GLU A 92 -6.34 16.24 30.29
N LYS A 93 -5.76 16.40 31.48
CA LYS A 93 -4.50 15.73 31.83
C LYS A 93 -4.60 14.21 31.88
N ALA A 94 -5.75 13.65 32.24
CA ALA A 94 -5.95 12.21 32.23
C ALA A 94 -6.05 11.72 30.78
N GLN A 95 -6.89 12.36 29.97
CA GLN A 95 -7.01 12.06 28.55
C GLN A 95 -5.68 12.18 27.80
N HIS A 96 -4.86 13.17 28.13
CA HIS A 96 -3.52 13.31 27.55
C HIS A 96 -2.64 12.09 27.85
N ARG A 97 -2.65 11.57 29.08
CA ARG A 97 -1.86 10.39 29.45
C ARG A 97 -2.36 9.14 28.71
N ASP A 98 -3.67 8.94 28.66
CA ASP A 98 -4.26 7.81 27.94
C ASP A 98 -3.92 7.87 26.44
N ASN A 99 -3.92 9.07 25.85
CA ASN A 99 -3.50 9.28 24.46
C ASN A 99 -2.00 9.01 24.24
N GLU A 100 -1.14 9.42 25.17
CA GLU A 100 0.31 9.13 25.11
C GLU A 100 0.57 7.62 25.18
N GLU A 101 -0.11 6.91 26.06
CA GLU A 101 -0.03 5.45 26.15
C GLU A 101 -0.54 4.78 24.86
N GLY A 102 -1.67 5.26 24.32
CA GLY A 102 -2.20 4.80 23.04
C GLY A 102 -1.24 5.05 21.86
N LEU A 103 -0.56 6.20 21.84
CA LEU A 103 0.45 6.50 20.83
C LEU A 103 1.66 5.58 20.94
N ALA A 104 2.11 5.26 22.15
CA ALA A 104 3.21 4.32 22.36
C ALA A 104 2.87 2.91 21.85
N LEU A 105 1.64 2.43 22.11
CA LEU A 105 1.17 1.15 21.59
C LEU A 105 1.12 1.12 20.06
N LEU A 106 0.61 2.19 19.43
CA LEU A 106 0.58 2.29 17.97
C LEU A 106 1.99 2.29 17.36
N GLN A 107 2.95 2.96 18.01
CA GLN A 107 4.34 2.94 17.56
C GLN A 107 4.92 1.51 17.65
N GLU A 108 4.65 0.78 18.72
CA GLU A 108 5.09 -0.61 18.87
C GLU A 108 4.50 -1.52 17.78
N GLU A 109 3.22 -1.35 17.43
CA GLU A 109 2.59 -2.08 16.33
C GLU A 109 3.23 -1.76 14.97
N ILE A 110 3.52 -0.49 14.71
CA ILE A 110 4.23 -0.07 13.49
C ILE A 110 5.61 -0.73 13.42
N ASP A 111 6.37 -0.69 14.51
CA ASP A 111 7.72 -1.26 14.54
C ASP A 111 7.69 -2.77 14.28
N LYS A 112 6.71 -3.49 14.85
CA LYS A 112 6.48 -4.92 14.54
C LYS A 112 6.17 -5.14 13.06
N ILE A 113 5.29 -4.34 12.48
CA ILE A 113 4.93 -4.46 11.06
C ILE A 113 6.18 -4.22 10.19
N VAL A 114 6.97 -3.21 10.50
CA VAL A 114 8.22 -2.90 9.78
C VAL A 114 9.19 -4.08 9.85
N GLU A 115 9.43 -4.65 11.04
CA GLU A 115 10.28 -5.83 11.20
C GLU A 115 9.79 -7.01 10.35
N THR A 116 8.49 -7.28 10.34
CA THR A 116 7.92 -8.34 9.48
C THR A 116 8.10 -8.05 7.99
N LEU A 117 7.95 -6.79 7.58
CA LEU A 117 8.10 -6.36 6.19
C LEU A 117 9.56 -6.48 5.73
N GLU A 118 10.52 -6.11 6.57
CA GLU A 118 11.95 -6.27 6.33
C GLU A 118 12.32 -7.75 6.18
N SER A 119 11.85 -8.61 7.09
CA SER A 119 12.03 -10.06 7.02
C SER A 119 11.44 -10.66 5.74
N MET A 120 10.21 -10.28 5.38
CA MET A 120 9.56 -10.72 4.14
C MET A 120 10.34 -10.26 2.90
N THR A 121 10.83 -9.01 2.90
CA THR A 121 11.64 -8.47 1.80
C THR A 121 12.94 -9.24 1.65
N GLY A 122 13.62 -9.56 2.76
CA GLY A 122 14.80 -10.43 2.76
C GLY A 122 14.52 -11.81 2.18
N ASN A 123 13.39 -12.43 2.56
CA ASN A 123 12.95 -13.72 2.03
C ASN A 123 12.66 -13.67 0.53
N ILE A 124 11.97 -12.62 0.05
CA ILE A 124 11.70 -12.40 -1.37
C ILE A 124 13.00 -12.28 -2.15
N GLN A 125 13.97 -11.50 -1.65
CA GLN A 125 15.26 -11.34 -2.32
C GLN A 125 16.06 -12.65 -2.36
N SER A 126 16.04 -13.43 -1.28
CA SER A 126 16.65 -14.77 -1.22
C SER A 126 16.02 -15.73 -2.24
N LEU A 127 14.69 -15.77 -2.33
CA LEU A 127 13.98 -16.57 -3.32
C LEU A 127 14.30 -16.13 -4.74
N ARG A 128 14.33 -14.82 -5.01
CA ARG A 128 14.70 -14.27 -6.31
C ARG A 128 16.10 -14.72 -6.75
N ASN A 129 17.07 -14.67 -5.84
CA ASN A 129 18.42 -15.14 -6.10
C ASN A 129 18.44 -16.65 -6.40
N LYS A 130 17.71 -17.47 -5.63
CA LYS A 130 17.60 -18.92 -5.88
C LYS A 130 16.98 -19.23 -7.24
N VAL A 131 15.90 -18.53 -7.60
CA VAL A 131 15.26 -18.68 -8.91
C VAL A 131 16.24 -18.32 -10.01
N GLN A 132 16.97 -17.20 -9.89
CA GLN A 132 17.97 -16.80 -10.89
C GLN A 132 19.07 -17.86 -11.08
N VAL A 133 19.59 -18.42 -9.98
CA VAL A 133 20.61 -19.49 -10.03
C VAL A 133 20.05 -20.73 -10.74
N LEU A 134 18.87 -21.20 -10.33
CA LEU A 134 18.22 -22.36 -10.96
C LEU A 134 17.94 -22.13 -12.45
N THR A 135 17.50 -20.92 -12.82
CA THR A 135 17.29 -20.57 -14.24
C THR A 135 18.59 -20.67 -15.03
N SER A 136 19.71 -20.17 -14.49
CA SER A 136 21.01 -20.28 -15.17
C SER A 136 21.54 -21.72 -15.25
N GLU A 137 21.26 -22.55 -14.24
CA GLU A 137 21.65 -23.96 -14.22
C GLU A 137 20.84 -24.77 -15.24
N VAL A 138 19.52 -24.53 -15.30
CA VAL A 138 18.63 -25.14 -16.30
C VAL A 138 19.06 -24.73 -17.71
N GLU A 139 19.34 -23.46 -17.96
CA GLU A 139 19.81 -22.99 -19.27
C GLU A 139 21.14 -23.65 -19.67
N ALA A 140 22.08 -23.79 -18.73
CA ALA A 140 23.36 -24.47 -18.97
C ALA A 140 23.18 -25.97 -19.27
N GLU A 141 22.29 -26.67 -18.56
CA GLU A 141 21.99 -28.07 -18.84
C GLU A 141 21.23 -28.25 -20.16
N GLU A 142 20.30 -27.35 -20.51
CA GLU A 142 19.64 -27.35 -21.82
C GLU A 142 20.65 -27.20 -22.97
N GLU A 143 21.64 -26.30 -22.84
CA GLU A 143 22.70 -26.14 -23.84
C GLU A 143 23.61 -27.39 -23.93
N LYS A 144 23.93 -28.04 -22.80
CA LYS A 144 24.66 -29.32 -22.81
C LYS A 144 23.86 -30.42 -23.50
N VAL A 145 22.56 -30.51 -23.23
CA VAL A 145 21.65 -31.47 -23.89
C VAL A 145 21.62 -31.18 -25.40
N LYS A 146 21.42 -29.93 -25.82
CA LYS A 146 21.45 -29.56 -27.25
C LYS A 146 22.77 -29.97 -27.92
N GLN A 147 23.92 -29.74 -27.29
CA GLN A 147 25.22 -30.16 -27.80
C GLN A 147 25.37 -31.69 -27.85
N MET A 148 24.98 -32.40 -26.79
CA MET A 148 25.14 -33.86 -26.68
C MET A 148 24.26 -34.60 -27.67
N PHE A 149 23.05 -34.08 -27.92
CA PHE A 149 22.13 -34.70 -28.85
C PHE A 149 22.31 -34.25 -30.30
N GLN A 150 23.23 -33.31 -30.61
CA GLN A 150 23.32 -32.62 -31.91
C GLN A 150 21.93 -32.48 -32.54
N ILE A 151 20.97 -31.92 -31.78
CA ILE A 151 19.64 -31.62 -32.31
C ILE A 151 19.81 -30.34 -33.12
N ASP A 152 20.56 -30.47 -34.21
CA ASP A 152 20.27 -29.69 -35.38
C ASP A 152 18.80 -29.99 -35.70
N SER A 153 18.04 -28.93 -35.91
CA SER A 153 16.57 -28.87 -36.02
C SER A 153 15.87 -29.88 -36.96
N SER A 154 16.56 -30.87 -37.52
CA SER A 154 15.95 -32.05 -38.14
C SER A 154 15.50 -33.05 -37.06
N GLY A 155 14.28 -32.88 -36.57
CA GLY A 155 13.58 -33.84 -35.70
C GLY A 155 13.23 -35.17 -36.37
N VAL A 156 14.16 -35.75 -37.12
CA VAL A 156 14.01 -37.01 -37.84
C VAL A 156 15.20 -37.85 -37.43
N LEU A 157 14.93 -39.04 -36.88
CA LEU A 157 15.91 -40.12 -36.75
C LEU A 157 16.83 -40.06 -37.97
N CYS A 158 18.16 -39.98 -37.80
CA CYS A 158 19.14 -39.91 -38.89
C CYS A 158 19.11 -41.19 -39.75
N LEU A 159 18.00 -41.40 -40.44
CA LEU A 159 17.75 -42.49 -41.34
C LEU A 159 18.24 -42.03 -42.71
N PRO A 160 18.97 -42.88 -43.44
CA PRO A 160 19.33 -42.60 -44.81
C PRO A 160 18.06 -42.25 -45.60
N GLU A 161 18.10 -41.16 -46.37
CA GLU A 161 16.98 -40.82 -47.26
C GLU A 161 16.69 -42.01 -48.19
N LEU A 162 15.50 -42.61 -48.03
CA LEU A 162 15.05 -43.68 -48.89
C LEU A 162 14.94 -43.14 -50.32
N SER A 163 15.56 -43.84 -51.28
CA SER A 163 15.62 -43.35 -52.65
C SER A 163 14.22 -43.09 -53.21
N GLN A 164 14.04 -41.95 -53.89
CA GLN A 164 12.75 -41.60 -54.51
C GLN A 164 12.25 -42.65 -55.52
N LYS A 165 13.13 -43.52 -56.02
CA LYS A 165 12.78 -44.64 -56.89
C LYS A 165 11.95 -45.71 -56.15
N SER A 166 12.21 -45.93 -54.86
CA SER A 166 11.44 -46.86 -54.05
C SER A 166 10.04 -46.33 -53.71
N LEU A 167 9.90 -45.02 -53.52
CA LEU A 167 8.63 -44.37 -53.19
C LEU A 167 7.72 -44.15 -54.41
N LYS A 168 8.31 -44.05 -55.61
CA LYS A 168 7.59 -43.85 -56.87
C LYS A 168 7.45 -45.13 -57.71
N ALA A 169 7.86 -46.29 -57.19
CA ALA A 169 7.68 -47.55 -57.88
C ALA A 169 6.17 -47.80 -58.07
N PRO A 170 5.70 -48.15 -59.29
CA PRO A 170 4.33 -48.60 -59.49
C PRO A 170 4.06 -49.79 -58.58
N THR A 171 2.86 -49.88 -58.00
CA THR A 171 2.47 -51.11 -57.28
C THR A 171 2.52 -52.30 -58.24
N LEU A 172 2.93 -53.47 -57.74
CA LEU A 172 3.05 -54.72 -58.51
C LEU A 172 1.81 -55.00 -59.39
N GLN A 173 0.62 -54.65 -58.88
CA GLN A 173 -0.65 -54.76 -59.60
C GLN A 173 -0.68 -53.93 -60.89
N LYS A 174 -0.13 -52.71 -60.88
CA LYS A 174 -0.04 -51.85 -62.07
C LYS A 174 0.95 -52.41 -63.09
N GLU A 175 2.06 -52.98 -62.62
CA GLU A 175 3.07 -53.59 -63.50
C GLU A 175 2.51 -54.86 -64.18
N ILE A 176 1.83 -55.73 -63.42
CA ILE A 176 1.14 -56.91 -63.97
C ILE A 176 0.07 -56.50 -65.01
N LEU A 177 -0.70 -55.44 -64.76
CA LEU A 177 -1.70 -54.95 -65.70
C LEU A 177 -1.10 -54.44 -67.02
N THR A 178 0.11 -53.87 -67.00
CA THR A 178 0.79 -53.41 -68.23
C THR A 178 1.27 -54.56 -69.13
N LEU A 179 1.41 -55.77 -68.58
CA LEU A 179 1.84 -56.96 -69.32
C LEU A 179 0.68 -57.66 -70.05
N ILE A 180 -0.58 -57.33 -69.75
CA ILE A 180 -1.77 -57.97 -70.34
C ILE A 180 -2.31 -57.14 -71.51
N PRO A 181 -2.33 -57.68 -72.75
CA PRO A 181 -2.94 -57.01 -73.90
C PRO A 181 -4.45 -56.79 -73.68
N ASN A 182 -4.97 -55.60 -74.01
CA ASN A 182 -6.38 -55.23 -73.83
C ASN A 182 -6.90 -55.28 -72.37
N HIS A 183 -6.03 -54.98 -71.39
CA HIS A 183 -6.36 -54.96 -69.95
C HIS A 183 -7.59 -54.09 -69.60
N ASN A 184 -7.84 -53.01 -70.33
CA ASN A 184 -8.98 -52.12 -70.07
C ASN A 184 -10.33 -52.77 -70.39
N ALA A 185 -10.41 -53.62 -71.42
CA ALA A 185 -11.64 -54.38 -71.70
C ALA A 185 -11.84 -55.46 -70.63
N LEU A 186 -10.76 -56.17 -70.27
CA LEU A 186 -10.81 -57.22 -69.25
C LEU A 186 -11.21 -56.67 -67.87
N LEU A 187 -10.75 -55.47 -67.49
CA LEU A 187 -11.18 -54.79 -66.26
C LEU A 187 -12.66 -54.42 -66.29
N LYS A 188 -13.21 -54.01 -67.45
CA LYS A 188 -14.65 -53.73 -67.60
C LYS A 188 -15.47 -55.00 -67.47
N ASP A 189 -15.05 -56.08 -68.12
CA ASP A 189 -15.73 -57.37 -68.04
C ASP A 189 -15.67 -57.96 -66.63
N LEU A 190 -14.51 -57.85 -65.97
CA LEU A 190 -14.34 -58.24 -64.56
C LEU A 190 -15.24 -57.40 -63.64
N HIS A 191 -15.36 -56.09 -63.89
CA HIS A 191 -16.24 -55.22 -63.12
C HIS A 191 -17.72 -55.58 -63.33
N VAL A 192 -18.13 -55.93 -64.55
CA VAL A 192 -19.48 -56.43 -64.83
C VAL A 192 -19.72 -57.77 -64.12
N LEU A 193 -18.75 -58.69 -64.17
CA LEU A 193 -18.83 -59.99 -63.51
C LEU A 193 -18.88 -59.85 -61.98
N HIS A 194 -18.04 -59.01 -61.38
CA HIS A 194 -18.02 -58.74 -59.95
C HIS A 194 -19.33 -58.12 -59.46
N ASN A 195 -19.99 -57.32 -60.30
CA ASN A 195 -21.27 -56.70 -59.98
C ASN A 195 -22.50 -57.55 -60.31
N SER A 196 -22.31 -58.72 -60.94
CA SER A 196 -23.38 -59.68 -61.20
C SER A 196 -24.02 -60.19 -59.90
N SER A 197 -25.31 -60.54 -59.97
CA SER A 197 -26.02 -61.08 -58.81
C SER A 197 -25.43 -62.40 -58.33
N GLN A 198 -24.96 -63.23 -59.27
CA GLN A 198 -24.34 -64.53 -58.97
C GLN A 198 -23.05 -64.36 -58.16
N MET A 199 -22.17 -63.44 -58.57
CA MET A 199 -20.90 -63.21 -57.90
C MET A 199 -21.09 -62.59 -56.51
N LYS A 200 -22.04 -61.66 -56.37
CA LYS A 200 -22.41 -61.10 -55.06
C LYS A 200 -22.93 -62.16 -54.11
N ASN A 201 -23.81 -63.05 -54.58
CA ASN A 201 -24.33 -64.15 -53.78
C ASN A 201 -23.22 -65.12 -53.35
N MET A 202 -22.27 -65.41 -54.24
CA MET A 202 -21.11 -66.25 -53.93
C MET A 202 -20.18 -65.57 -52.91
N LEU A 203 -19.96 -64.26 -53.03
CA LEU A 203 -19.15 -63.50 -52.08
C LEU A 203 -19.80 -63.47 -50.69
N THR A 204 -21.11 -63.24 -50.60
CA THR A 204 -21.83 -63.31 -49.32
C THR A 204 -21.80 -64.71 -48.71
N PHE A 205 -21.87 -65.75 -49.54
CA PHE A 205 -21.74 -67.13 -49.07
C PHE A 205 -20.35 -67.41 -48.50
N ILE A 206 -19.29 -67.00 -49.19
CA ILE A 206 -17.91 -67.14 -48.71
C ILE A 206 -17.70 -66.34 -47.42
N GLU A 207 -18.22 -65.11 -47.35
CA GLU A 207 -18.12 -64.27 -46.16
C GLU A 207 -18.85 -64.89 -44.96
N GLU A 208 -20.04 -65.48 -45.16
CA GLU A 208 -20.76 -66.20 -44.09
C GLU A 208 -20.01 -67.47 -43.66
N ALA A 209 -19.41 -68.21 -44.62
CA ALA A 209 -18.59 -69.38 -44.30
C ALA A 209 -17.34 -69.01 -43.48
N TYR A 210 -16.66 -67.91 -43.83
CA TYR A 210 -15.53 -67.39 -43.05
C TYR A 210 -15.96 -66.92 -41.65
N LYS A 211 -17.08 -66.18 -41.54
CA LYS A 211 -17.62 -65.77 -40.25
C LYS A 211 -17.93 -66.97 -39.34
N ARG A 212 -18.40 -68.08 -39.91
CA ARG A 212 -18.62 -69.32 -39.14
C ARG A 212 -17.31 -69.98 -38.71
N LEU A 213 -16.27 -69.91 -39.54
CA LEU A 213 -14.94 -70.43 -39.22
C LEU A 213 -14.26 -69.64 -38.08
N ASP A 214 -14.37 -68.31 -38.09
CA ASP A 214 -13.78 -67.42 -37.06
C ASP A 214 -14.52 -67.48 -35.71
N THR A 215 -15.72 -68.08 -35.66
CA THR A 215 -16.50 -68.30 -34.43
C THR A 215 -16.36 -69.72 -33.85
N SER A 216 -15.52 -70.57 -34.45
CA SER A 216 -15.09 -71.87 -33.88
C SER A 216 -13.72 -71.75 -33.23
#